data_AF-A0AA35KNY3-F1
#
_entry.id   AF-A0AA35KNY3-F1
#
_cell.length_a   1.000
_cell.length_b   1.000
_cell.length_c   1.000
_cell.angle_alpha   90.00
_cell.angle_beta   90.00
_cell.angle_gamma   90.00
#
_symmetry.space_group_name_H-M   'P 1'
#
loop_
_entity.id
_entity.type
_entity.pdbx_description
1 polymer ?
#
loop_
_entity_poly.entity_id
_entity_poly.type
_entity_poly.pdbx_seq_one_letter_code
_entity_poly.pdbx_strand_id
1 'polypeptide(L)'
;MVPLLVLCLLSPLLVASVDPPLKCQQGTEGSEVSDCASGLNACVVIKDESTMFGVKFTTTFYTCGKNDSCANAFTITIGDGKHLRSSSACCTEDGCNKNLDWGILPTTWTQNGYICPTGCYAQTEEKCKGGPVSCTDVASADTSVLKCVQGAEVSNASDCVSGLDACVLIRDQSTMLGTEFDTTTYSCGKSDSCVNAYNITIGKEKHLRSSSACCTEDGCNAKLNWTSLQAPWTENGLTCPKGCYAQTEKECTDGPVLCTDGQRNCITVEGSSGAKTFVLHGCGTSNMCGVENYALTIGGIPYNIKTITCVPAA
;
A
#
# COMPACT_ATOMS: atom_id res chain seq x y z
N MET A 1 52.77 33.58 -39.19
CA MET A 1 52.91 32.82 -37.93
C MET A 1 51.76 33.16 -37.02
N VAL A 2 50.77 32.29 -36.97
CA VAL A 2 49.69 32.23 -35.97
C VAL A 2 49.43 30.74 -35.78
N PRO A 3 49.72 30.11 -34.63
CA PRO A 3 49.35 28.73 -34.42
C PRO A 3 47.95 28.66 -33.80
N LEU A 4 47.14 27.80 -34.43
CA LEU A 4 45.82 27.33 -34.03
C LEU A 4 45.79 26.88 -32.55
N LEU A 5 44.79 27.36 -31.81
CA LEU A 5 44.36 26.82 -30.53
C LEU A 5 43.79 25.41 -30.71
N VAL A 6 44.39 24.42 -30.04
CA VAL A 6 43.77 23.11 -29.78
C VAL A 6 42.92 23.26 -28.52
N LEU A 7 41.60 23.27 -28.70
CA LEU A 7 40.61 23.26 -27.61
C LEU A 7 40.51 21.83 -27.07
N CYS A 8 41.23 21.53 -25.99
CA CYS A 8 41.05 20.28 -25.24
C CYS A 8 39.68 20.28 -24.56
N LEU A 9 38.80 19.41 -25.04
CA LEU A 9 37.56 18.99 -24.40
C LEU A 9 37.89 18.30 -23.07
N LEU A 10 37.70 19.00 -21.94
CA LEU A 10 37.57 18.38 -20.63
C LEU A 10 36.08 18.26 -20.31
N SER A 11 35.51 17.10 -20.66
CA SER A 11 34.22 16.65 -20.12
C SER A 11 34.40 16.35 -18.64
N PRO A 12 33.62 16.93 -17.72
CA PRO A 12 33.57 16.43 -16.35
C PRO A 12 32.81 15.08 -16.37
N LEU A 13 33.51 14.01 -16.01
CA LEU A 13 32.86 12.78 -15.58
C LEU A 13 31.93 13.13 -14.43
N LEU A 14 30.61 12.99 -14.62
CA LEU A 14 29.70 12.75 -13.52
C LEU A 14 30.11 11.41 -12.89
N VAL A 15 30.95 11.48 -11.86
CA VAL A 15 31.05 10.40 -10.88
C VAL A 15 29.72 10.45 -10.16
N ALA A 16 28.87 9.45 -10.38
CA ALA A 16 27.77 9.18 -9.48
C ALA A 16 28.40 9.02 -8.09
N SER A 17 28.16 9.96 -7.18
CA SER A 17 28.51 9.78 -5.78
C SER A 17 27.60 8.67 -5.27
N VAL A 18 28.08 7.44 -5.34
CA VAL A 18 27.53 6.37 -4.50
C VAL A 18 27.93 6.80 -3.11
N ASP A 19 27.00 7.38 -2.37
CA ASP A 19 27.22 7.73 -0.97
C ASP A 19 27.79 6.50 -0.27
N PRO A 20 28.86 6.65 0.53
CA PRO A 20 29.46 5.53 1.22
C PRO A 20 28.37 4.82 2.04
N PRO A 21 28.37 3.46 2.05
CA PRO A 21 27.36 2.72 2.77
C PRO A 21 27.44 3.07 4.27
N LEU A 22 26.28 3.40 4.84
CA LEU A 22 26.12 3.65 6.28
C LEU A 22 26.74 2.49 7.07
N LYS A 23 27.45 2.80 8.17
CA LYS A 23 28.06 1.80 9.04
C LYS A 23 27.37 1.78 10.39
N CYS A 24 26.99 0.60 10.87
CA CYS A 24 26.29 0.46 12.14
C CYS A 24 26.92 -0.64 12.98
N GLN A 25 26.74 -0.55 14.31
CA GLN A 25 26.99 -1.71 15.17
C GLN A 25 25.98 -2.81 14.81
N GLN A 26 26.46 -4.04 14.64
CA GLN A 26 25.62 -5.19 14.28
C GLN A 26 25.89 -6.35 15.25
N GLY A 27 24.86 -6.85 15.93
CA GLY A 27 24.98 -7.92 16.93
C GLY A 27 24.51 -7.48 18.32
N THR A 28 25.29 -7.79 19.35
CA THR A 28 25.02 -7.41 20.75
C THR A 28 25.94 -6.28 21.22
N GLU A 29 25.84 -5.89 22.49
CA GLU A 29 26.71 -4.88 23.08
C GLU A 29 28.19 -5.24 22.89
N GLY A 30 29.00 -4.27 22.43
CA GLY A 30 30.42 -4.47 22.13
C GLY A 30 30.73 -5.07 20.76
N SER A 31 29.73 -5.35 19.92
CA SER A 31 29.96 -5.85 18.55
C SER A 31 30.61 -4.80 17.65
N GLU A 32 31.23 -5.25 16.55
CA GLU A 32 31.89 -4.36 15.60
C GLU A 32 30.91 -3.51 14.80
N VAL A 33 31.41 -2.36 14.34
CA VAL A 33 30.72 -1.48 13.40
C VAL A 33 31.10 -1.90 12.00
N SER A 34 30.11 -2.23 11.18
CA SER A 34 30.31 -2.72 9.82
C SER A 34 29.31 -2.12 8.84
N ASP A 35 29.64 -2.21 7.55
CA ASP A 35 28.86 -1.62 6.47
C ASP A 35 27.45 -2.25 6.40
N CYS A 36 26.45 -1.42 6.18
CA CYS A 36 25.10 -1.85 5.93
C CYS A 36 24.91 -2.34 4.50
N ALA A 37 23.99 -3.30 4.33
CA ALA A 37 23.55 -3.71 3.01
C ALA A 37 22.87 -2.56 2.26
N SER A 38 22.96 -2.59 0.92
CA SER A 38 22.35 -1.58 0.06
C SER A 38 20.84 -1.44 0.33
N GLY A 39 20.36 -0.19 0.41
CA GLY A 39 18.96 0.13 0.70
C GLY A 39 18.59 0.17 2.19
N LEU A 40 19.54 -0.09 3.10
CA LEU A 40 19.40 0.18 4.53
C LEU A 40 19.99 1.56 4.85
N ASN A 41 19.17 2.43 5.44
CA ASN A 41 19.48 3.85 5.63
C ASN A 41 19.44 4.29 7.10
N ALA A 42 19.41 3.35 8.04
CA ALA A 42 19.38 3.65 9.47
C ALA A 42 20.13 2.59 10.29
N CYS A 43 20.82 3.04 11.34
CA CYS A 43 21.33 2.19 12.40
C CYS A 43 20.26 2.01 13.46
N VAL A 44 19.98 0.77 13.85
CA VAL A 44 18.88 0.39 14.74
C VAL A 44 19.45 -0.15 16.06
N VAL A 45 18.82 0.22 17.17
CA VAL A 45 18.95 -0.43 18.48
C VAL A 45 17.60 -1.02 18.84
N ILE A 46 17.57 -2.31 19.20
CA ILE A 46 16.39 -3.03 19.66
C ILE A 46 16.64 -3.48 21.09
N LYS A 47 15.71 -3.19 21.99
CA LYS A 47 15.75 -3.67 23.37
C LYS A 47 14.57 -4.60 23.61
N ASP A 48 14.87 -5.85 23.90
CA ASP A 48 13.88 -6.87 24.18
C ASP A 48 13.89 -7.24 25.67
N GLU A 49 12.70 -7.38 26.24
CA GLU A 49 12.47 -7.98 27.54
C GLU A 49 11.42 -9.07 27.38
N SER A 50 11.78 -10.32 27.68
CA SER A 50 10.85 -11.44 27.57
C SER A 50 10.81 -12.27 28.83
N THR A 51 9.65 -12.83 29.11
CA THR A 51 9.47 -13.91 30.09
C THR A 51 8.72 -15.01 29.37
N MET A 52 9.42 -16.02 28.84
CA MET A 52 8.78 -17.10 28.06
C MET A 52 8.68 -18.42 28.85
N PHE A 53 9.55 -18.60 29.86
CA PHE A 53 9.69 -19.84 30.63
C PHE A 53 9.89 -19.58 32.14
N GLY A 54 9.30 -18.51 32.68
CA GLY A 54 9.51 -18.09 34.07
C GLY A 54 10.88 -17.45 34.35
N VAL A 55 11.74 -17.36 33.33
CA VAL A 55 12.99 -16.61 33.37
C VAL A 55 12.78 -15.32 32.59
N LYS A 56 13.09 -14.20 33.24
CA LYS A 56 13.15 -12.89 32.60
C LYS A 56 14.47 -12.76 31.87
N PHE A 57 14.42 -12.50 30.57
CA PHE A 57 15.58 -12.22 29.74
C PHE A 57 15.47 -10.81 29.18
N THR A 58 16.52 -10.01 29.35
CA THR A 58 16.64 -8.68 28.76
C THR A 58 17.86 -8.67 27.86
N THR A 59 17.71 -8.22 26.63
CA THR A 59 18.79 -8.15 25.64
C THR A 59 18.69 -6.89 24.81
N THR A 60 19.83 -6.43 24.31
CA THR A 60 19.93 -5.32 23.37
C THR A 60 20.62 -5.81 22.11
N PHE A 61 19.97 -5.61 20.97
CA PHE A 61 20.50 -5.92 19.65
C PHE A 61 20.73 -4.64 18.85
N TYR A 62 21.74 -4.69 18.00
CA TYR A 62 22.16 -3.61 17.13
C TYR A 62 22.13 -4.15 15.70
N THR A 63 21.60 -3.39 14.74
CA THR A 63 21.54 -3.82 13.34
C THR A 63 21.45 -2.63 12.38
N CYS A 64 21.65 -2.88 11.09
CA CYS A 64 21.20 -2.00 10.03
C CYS A 64 19.70 -2.22 9.74
N GLY A 65 18.99 -1.16 9.36
CA GLY A 65 17.57 -1.22 9.04
C GLY A 65 17.12 -0.06 8.15
N LYS A 66 15.81 0.04 7.94
CA LYS A 66 15.19 1.20 7.29
C LYS A 66 14.71 2.18 8.33
N ASN A 67 14.71 3.47 8.01
CA ASN A 67 14.21 4.51 8.92
C ASN A 67 12.74 4.32 9.32
N ASP A 68 11.93 3.63 8.49
CA ASP A 68 10.53 3.32 8.82
C ASP A 68 10.39 2.22 9.90
N SER A 69 11.49 1.55 10.27
CA SER A 69 11.51 0.53 11.32
C SER A 69 11.68 1.12 12.73
N CYS A 70 11.71 2.45 12.85
CA CYS A 70 12.21 3.18 14.01
C CYS A 70 11.09 3.80 14.85
N ALA A 71 11.34 3.99 16.15
CA ALA A 71 10.39 4.49 17.15
C ALA A 71 9.14 3.60 17.35
N ASN A 72 9.32 2.29 17.19
CA ASN A 72 8.28 1.30 17.46
C ASN A 72 8.55 0.67 18.82
N ALA A 73 7.52 0.64 19.67
CA ALA A 73 7.51 -0.17 20.88
C ALA A 73 6.28 -1.08 20.83
N PHE A 74 6.46 -2.36 21.12
CA PHE A 74 5.35 -3.29 21.19
C PHE A 74 5.47 -4.20 22.41
N THR A 75 4.30 -4.61 22.91
CA THR A 75 4.17 -5.63 23.96
C THR A 75 3.29 -6.75 23.44
N ILE A 76 3.75 -7.99 23.60
CA ILE A 76 3.00 -9.21 23.31
C ILE A 76 2.69 -9.90 24.64
N THR A 77 1.40 -10.11 24.91
CA THR A 77 0.95 -10.95 26.02
C THR A 77 0.49 -12.29 25.48
N ILE A 78 1.14 -13.37 25.90
CA ILE A 78 0.89 -14.73 25.38
C ILE A 78 -0.04 -15.53 26.32
N GLY A 79 -0.11 -15.14 27.60
CA GLY A 79 -0.86 -15.83 28.66
C GLY A 79 0.05 -16.53 29.67
N ASP A 80 -0.49 -16.95 30.82
CA ASP A 80 0.24 -17.67 31.89
C ASP A 80 1.54 -16.99 32.37
N GLY A 81 1.52 -15.67 32.51
CA GLY A 81 2.68 -14.88 32.92
C GLY A 81 3.76 -14.71 31.84
N LYS A 82 3.51 -15.20 30.61
CA LYS A 82 4.43 -15.07 29.49
C LYS A 82 4.21 -13.78 28.70
N HIS A 83 5.30 -13.10 28.40
CA HIS A 83 5.28 -11.82 27.73
C HIS A 83 6.57 -11.52 26.97
N LEU A 84 6.47 -10.65 25.97
CA LEU A 84 7.59 -10.05 25.26
C LEU A 84 7.33 -8.55 25.14
N ARG A 85 8.34 -7.75 25.46
CA ARG A 85 8.40 -6.32 25.19
C ARG A 85 9.57 -6.08 24.27
N SER A 86 9.36 -5.27 23.27
CA SER A 86 10.41 -4.86 22.34
C SER A 86 10.25 -3.38 22.06
N SER A 87 11.38 -2.70 21.94
CA SER A 87 11.41 -1.32 21.48
C SER A 87 12.57 -1.17 20.49
N SER A 88 12.34 -0.53 19.34
CA SER A 88 13.38 -0.09 18.39
C SER A 88 13.53 1.44 18.24
N ALA A 89 14.77 1.94 18.20
CA ALA A 89 15.09 3.30 17.75
C ALA A 89 16.20 3.28 16.74
N CYS A 90 16.30 4.39 16.04
CA CYS A 90 17.29 4.55 15.01
C CYS A 90 17.93 5.92 14.99
N CYS A 91 19.02 5.95 14.26
CA CYS A 91 19.78 7.13 13.92
C CYS A 91 20.45 6.88 12.56
N THR A 92 20.87 7.95 11.89
CA THR A 92 21.29 7.90 10.47
C THR A 92 22.76 8.26 10.27
N GLU A 93 23.54 8.29 11.35
CA GLU A 93 24.98 8.59 11.32
C GLU A 93 25.80 7.32 11.56
N ASP A 94 27.04 7.27 11.05
CA ASP A 94 27.90 6.09 11.23
C ASP A 94 28.13 5.77 12.71
N GLY A 95 27.83 4.52 13.10
CA GLY A 95 28.03 3.98 14.44
C GLY A 95 27.18 4.66 15.53
N CYS A 96 26.19 5.46 15.14
CA CYS A 96 25.38 6.25 16.08
C CYS A 96 24.60 5.38 17.07
N ASN A 97 24.27 4.15 16.69
CA ASN A 97 23.54 3.20 17.51
C ASN A 97 24.38 2.66 18.70
N LYS A 98 25.69 2.92 18.73
CA LYS A 98 26.59 2.54 19.83
C LYS A 98 26.34 3.31 21.13
N ASN A 99 25.93 4.58 21.01
CA ASN A 99 25.76 5.50 22.15
C ASN A 99 24.32 6.03 22.26
N LEU A 100 23.37 5.37 21.58
CA LEU A 100 21.99 5.81 21.57
C LEU A 100 21.38 5.52 22.95
N ASP A 101 21.34 6.55 23.81
CA ASP A 101 20.63 6.46 25.08
C ASP A 101 19.13 6.56 24.80
N TRP A 102 18.47 5.42 24.72
CA TRP A 102 17.08 5.33 24.27
C TRP A 102 16.23 4.31 25.03
N GLY A 103 14.96 4.73 25.26
CA GLY A 103 13.81 3.85 25.41
C GLY A 103 13.63 3.21 26.79
N ILE A 104 12.77 3.83 27.59
CA ILE A 104 12.11 3.19 28.72
C ILE A 104 11.20 2.10 28.12
N LEU A 105 11.49 0.81 28.38
CA LEU A 105 10.54 -0.28 28.12
C LEU A 105 9.18 0.11 28.75
N PRO A 106 8.02 -0.13 28.11
CA PRO A 106 6.72 0.19 28.68
C PRO A 106 6.67 -0.21 30.17
N THR A 107 6.60 0.77 31.07
CA THR A 107 6.95 0.56 32.49
C THR A 107 5.88 -0.15 33.31
N THR A 108 4.67 -0.34 32.78
CA THR A 108 3.51 -0.67 33.62
C THR A 108 2.63 -1.77 33.04
N TRP A 109 2.70 -2.95 33.65
CA TRP A 109 1.82 -4.12 33.45
C TRP A 109 0.38 -3.87 33.90
N THR A 110 -0.27 -2.84 33.36
CA THR A 110 -1.67 -2.55 33.69
C THR A 110 -2.53 -3.27 32.68
N GLN A 111 -3.44 -4.13 33.16
CA GLN A 111 -4.46 -4.71 32.28
C GLN A 111 -5.24 -3.57 31.62
N ASN A 112 -5.34 -3.61 30.30
CA ASN A 112 -6.01 -2.55 29.53
C ASN A 112 -7.50 -2.85 29.25
N GLY A 113 -8.03 -3.91 29.85
CA GLY A 113 -9.44 -4.32 29.74
C GLY A 113 -9.77 -5.12 28.47
N TYR A 114 -8.85 -5.26 27.52
CA TYR A 114 -9.05 -6.10 26.33
C TYR A 114 -8.72 -7.57 26.61
N ILE A 115 -9.46 -8.45 25.94
CA ILE A 115 -9.27 -9.90 26.03
C ILE A 115 -9.08 -10.45 24.62
N CYS A 116 -7.91 -11.03 24.35
CA CYS A 116 -7.70 -11.84 23.15
C CYS A 116 -8.35 -13.21 23.37
N PRO A 117 -9.11 -13.76 22.40
CA PRO A 117 -9.83 -15.03 22.57
C PRO A 117 -8.90 -16.23 22.72
N THR A 118 -7.67 -16.14 22.22
CA THR A 118 -6.66 -17.19 22.34
C THR A 118 -5.26 -16.57 22.39
N GLY A 119 -4.49 -16.89 23.42
CA GLY A 119 -3.04 -16.68 23.46
C GLY A 119 -2.32 -17.99 23.76
N CYS A 120 -1.31 -18.31 22.97
CA CYS A 120 -0.50 -19.51 23.10
C CYS A 120 0.85 -19.33 22.41
N TYR A 121 1.83 -20.10 22.86
CA TYR A 121 3.14 -20.21 22.22
C TYR A 121 3.52 -21.68 22.10
N ALA A 122 3.68 -22.14 20.86
CA ALA A 122 4.03 -23.52 20.54
C ALA A 122 4.82 -23.57 19.23
N GLN A 123 5.57 -24.65 19.01
CA GLN A 123 6.30 -24.88 17.76
C GLN A 123 5.37 -25.16 16.57
N THR A 124 4.14 -25.62 16.84
CA THR A 124 3.13 -25.91 15.81
C THR A 124 1.75 -25.42 16.26
N GLU A 125 0.91 -25.04 15.31
CA GLU A 125 -0.43 -24.53 15.55
C GLU A 125 -1.32 -25.55 16.28
N GLU A 126 -1.25 -26.83 15.91
CA GLU A 126 -1.99 -27.92 16.56
C GLU A 126 -1.70 -28.05 18.07
N LYS A 127 -0.50 -27.62 18.50
CA LYS A 127 -0.07 -27.62 19.90
C LYS A 127 -0.38 -26.31 20.62
N CYS A 128 -0.80 -25.27 19.89
CA CYS A 128 -1.15 -23.96 20.39
C CYS A 128 -2.58 -23.96 20.96
N LYS A 129 -2.81 -24.78 21.99
CA LYS A 129 -4.09 -24.88 22.69
C LYS A 129 -4.16 -23.84 23.81
N GLY A 130 -4.25 -22.58 23.41
CA GLY A 130 -4.33 -21.44 24.31
C GLY A 130 -5.73 -21.23 24.92
N GLY A 131 -5.81 -20.25 25.81
CA GLY A 131 -7.07 -19.72 26.34
C GLY A 131 -7.14 -18.20 26.18
N PRO A 132 -8.24 -17.57 26.64
CA PRO A 132 -8.35 -16.13 26.62
C PRO A 132 -7.24 -15.44 27.41
N VAL A 133 -6.71 -14.34 26.90
CA VAL A 133 -5.61 -13.60 27.53
C VAL A 133 -6.00 -12.16 27.74
N SER A 134 -5.87 -11.68 28.98
CA SER A 134 -6.01 -10.27 29.32
C SER A 134 -4.80 -9.50 28.82
N CYS A 135 -5.03 -8.55 27.92
CA CYS A 135 -3.97 -7.71 27.37
C CYS A 135 -3.45 -6.73 28.44
N THR A 136 -2.15 -6.45 28.37
CA THR A 136 -1.44 -5.56 29.29
C THR A 136 -0.77 -4.40 28.54
N ASP A 137 -0.42 -3.37 29.30
CA ASP A 137 0.12 -2.09 28.85
C ASP A 137 -0.90 -1.24 28.07
N VAL A 138 -0.69 0.08 28.03
CA VAL A 138 -1.33 0.94 27.05
C VAL A 138 -0.83 0.40 25.72
N ALA A 139 -1.65 -0.39 25.03
CA ALA A 139 -1.46 -0.54 23.60
C ALA A 139 -1.23 0.90 23.11
N SER A 140 -0.16 1.19 22.38
CA SER A 140 -0.16 2.39 21.56
C SER A 140 -1.22 2.18 20.47
N ALA A 141 -2.48 2.08 20.87
CA ALA A 141 -3.50 3.03 20.56
C ALA A 141 -2.89 4.41 20.26
N ASP A 142 -2.19 4.52 19.14
CA ASP A 142 -2.64 5.53 18.21
C ASP A 142 -4.07 5.10 17.77
N THR A 143 -5.04 5.29 18.68
CA THR A 143 -6.44 4.82 18.54
C THR A 143 -7.26 5.73 17.64
N SER A 144 -6.64 6.68 16.96
CA SER A 144 -7.29 7.28 15.80
C SER A 144 -7.14 6.34 14.61
N VAL A 145 -7.59 5.08 14.77
CA VAL A 145 -7.89 4.24 13.63
C VAL A 145 -9.09 4.89 12.98
N LEU A 146 -8.83 5.60 11.89
CA LEU A 146 -9.84 6.26 11.09
C LEU A 146 -11.03 5.30 10.90
N LYS A 147 -12.23 5.77 11.18
CA LYS A 147 -13.44 4.98 10.98
C LYS A 147 -14.12 5.45 9.71
N CYS A 148 -14.36 4.55 8.77
CA CYS A 148 -15.02 4.90 7.52
C CYS A 148 -16.30 4.10 7.34
N VAL A 149 -17.25 4.68 6.61
CA VAL A 149 -18.34 3.86 6.06
C VAL A 149 -17.72 2.87 5.08
N GLN A 150 -18.22 1.64 5.08
CA GLN A 150 -17.72 0.56 4.22
C GLN A 150 -18.91 -0.17 3.56
N GLY A 151 -18.74 -0.60 2.31
CA GLY A 151 -19.76 -1.34 1.55
C GLY A 151 -20.47 -0.51 0.48
N ALA A 152 -21.69 -0.91 0.10
CA ALA A 152 -22.45 -0.27 -1.00
C ALA A 152 -23.48 0.76 -0.52
N GLU A 153 -23.75 0.82 0.78
CA GLU A 153 -24.74 1.70 1.39
C GLU A 153 -24.14 2.46 2.56
N VAL A 154 -24.74 3.60 2.88
CA VAL A 154 -24.35 4.35 4.08
C VAL A 154 -24.73 3.55 5.32
N SER A 155 -23.71 3.18 6.09
CA SER A 155 -23.82 2.40 7.31
C SER A 155 -23.01 3.06 8.42
N ASN A 156 -23.01 2.45 9.61
CA ASN A 156 -22.14 2.93 10.69
C ASN A 156 -20.68 2.75 10.30
N ALA A 157 -19.87 3.78 10.56
CA ALA A 157 -18.45 3.73 10.29
C ALA A 157 -17.76 2.65 11.15
N SER A 158 -16.86 1.90 10.53
CA SER A 158 -16.04 0.87 11.16
C SER A 158 -14.56 1.17 11.00
N ASP A 159 -13.77 0.67 11.94
CA ASP A 159 -12.33 0.87 12.02
C ASP A 159 -11.65 0.40 10.72
N CYS A 160 -10.77 1.25 10.19
CA CYS A 160 -9.88 0.87 9.09
C CYS A 160 -8.77 -0.07 9.55
N VAL A 161 -8.21 -0.85 8.63
CA VAL A 161 -6.97 -1.57 8.94
C VAL A 161 -5.81 -0.59 9.08
N SER A 162 -4.81 -0.96 9.89
CA SER A 162 -3.64 -0.11 10.12
C SER A 162 -2.94 0.26 8.81
N GLY A 163 -2.51 1.51 8.71
CA GLY A 163 -1.85 2.04 7.53
C GLY A 163 -2.79 2.63 6.47
N LEU A 164 -4.12 2.55 6.60
CA LEU A 164 -5.04 3.32 5.77
C LEU A 164 -5.34 4.67 6.44
N ASP A 165 -5.22 5.76 5.69
CA ASP A 165 -5.25 7.14 6.20
C ASP A 165 -6.41 7.98 5.62
N ALA A 166 -7.28 7.38 4.79
CA ALA A 166 -8.43 8.07 4.22
C ALA A 166 -9.68 7.19 4.12
N CYS A 167 -10.84 7.83 4.28
CA CYS A 167 -12.12 7.29 3.88
C CYS A 167 -12.32 7.58 2.40
N VAL A 168 -12.54 6.52 1.64
CA VAL A 168 -12.69 6.55 0.19
C VAL A 168 -14.16 6.37 -0.16
N LEU A 169 -14.59 7.15 -1.14
CA LEU A 169 -15.83 6.96 -1.88
C LEU A 169 -15.47 6.74 -3.34
N ILE A 170 -15.83 5.59 -3.89
CA ILE A 170 -15.66 5.27 -5.31
C ILE A 170 -17.03 5.24 -5.96
N ARG A 171 -17.17 5.86 -7.13
CA ARG A 171 -18.37 5.73 -7.94
C ARG A 171 -17.98 5.22 -9.32
N ASP A 172 -18.60 4.12 -9.70
CA ASP A 172 -18.38 3.45 -10.97
C ASP A 172 -19.66 3.48 -11.79
N GLN A 173 -19.55 4.01 -12.99
CA GLN A 173 -20.58 3.93 -14.03
C GLN A 173 -20.06 3.02 -15.14
N SER A 174 -20.77 1.93 -15.45
CA SER A 174 -20.33 0.94 -16.41
C SER A 174 -21.47 0.40 -17.26
N THR A 175 -21.21 0.21 -18.55
CA THR A 175 -22.06 -0.56 -19.48
C THR A 175 -21.35 -1.82 -19.99
N MET A 176 -20.15 -2.13 -19.49
CA MET A 176 -19.28 -3.17 -20.05
C MET A 176 -19.92 -4.58 -20.08
N LEU A 177 -20.82 -4.86 -19.14
CA LEU A 177 -21.50 -6.16 -19.02
C LEU A 177 -22.88 -6.20 -19.71
N GLY A 178 -23.18 -5.23 -20.58
CA GLY A 178 -24.45 -5.14 -21.32
C GLY A 178 -25.64 -4.67 -20.46
N THR A 179 -25.40 -4.31 -19.21
CA THR A 179 -26.34 -3.65 -18.31
C THR A 179 -25.66 -2.41 -17.76
N GLU A 180 -26.42 -1.32 -17.62
CA GLU A 180 -25.94 -0.11 -16.94
C GLU A 180 -25.83 -0.37 -15.45
N PHE A 181 -24.65 -0.11 -14.91
CA PHE A 181 -24.38 -0.08 -13.48
C PHE A 181 -23.93 1.33 -13.10
N ASP A 182 -24.52 1.87 -12.05
CA ASP A 182 -24.06 3.07 -11.35
C ASP A 182 -23.98 2.70 -9.87
N THR A 183 -22.77 2.36 -9.43
CA THR A 183 -22.52 1.84 -8.09
C THR A 183 -21.65 2.79 -7.31
N THR A 184 -22.00 2.98 -6.04
CA THR A 184 -21.20 3.72 -5.08
C THR A 184 -20.64 2.74 -4.05
N THR A 185 -19.34 2.80 -3.82
CA THR A 185 -18.64 1.96 -2.85
C THR A 185 -17.92 2.84 -1.84
N TYR A 186 -18.15 2.56 -0.57
CA TYR A 186 -17.49 3.18 0.56
C TYR A 186 -16.40 2.23 1.06
N SER A 187 -15.22 2.75 1.36
CA SER A 187 -14.13 1.93 1.90
C SER A 187 -13.12 2.76 2.69
N CYS A 188 -12.20 2.07 3.36
CA CYS A 188 -10.93 2.64 3.78
C CYS A 188 -9.92 2.55 2.64
N GLY A 189 -9.01 3.51 2.54
CA GLY A 189 -7.94 3.49 1.56
C GLY A 189 -6.81 4.45 1.90
N LYS A 190 -5.90 4.62 0.94
CA LYS A 190 -4.84 5.61 1.04
C LYS A 190 -5.29 6.94 0.44
N SER A 191 -4.87 8.03 1.05
CA SER A 191 -5.18 9.39 0.59
C SER A 191 -4.73 9.66 -0.86
N ASP A 192 -3.63 9.05 -1.29
CA ASP A 192 -3.11 9.12 -2.66
C ASP A 192 -3.97 8.38 -3.71
N SER A 193 -4.85 7.47 -3.28
CA SER A 193 -5.69 6.66 -4.16
C SER A 193 -6.87 7.44 -4.74
N CYS A 194 -7.15 8.64 -4.21
CA CYS A 194 -8.30 9.46 -4.59
C CYS A 194 -8.05 10.48 -5.70
N VAL A 195 -6.87 10.46 -6.32
CA VAL A 195 -6.50 11.39 -7.40
C VAL A 195 -6.86 10.84 -8.77
N ASN A 196 -7.37 9.60 -8.86
CA ASN A 196 -7.38 8.83 -10.10
C ASN A 196 -8.77 8.61 -10.68
N ALA A 197 -9.48 9.68 -11.05
CA ALA A 197 -10.65 9.54 -11.91
C ALA A 197 -10.21 9.04 -13.29
N TYR A 198 -10.83 7.97 -13.79
CA TYR A 198 -10.48 7.38 -15.07
C TYR A 198 -11.71 6.97 -15.86
N ASN A 199 -11.54 6.82 -17.16
CA ASN A 199 -12.55 6.23 -18.02
C ASN A 199 -11.93 5.27 -19.04
N ILE A 200 -12.70 4.25 -19.41
CA ILE A 200 -12.32 3.19 -20.35
C ILE A 200 -13.42 3.03 -21.38
N THR A 201 -13.04 2.84 -22.63
CA THR A 201 -13.96 2.51 -23.73
C THR A 201 -13.42 1.31 -24.49
N ILE A 202 -14.18 0.21 -24.48
CA ILE A 202 -13.80 -1.06 -25.12
C ILE A 202 -14.52 -1.22 -26.45
N GLY A 203 -15.67 -0.58 -26.62
CA GLY A 203 -16.47 -0.63 -27.84
C GLY A 203 -17.64 0.36 -27.78
N LYS A 204 -18.45 0.38 -28.83
CA LYS A 204 -19.51 1.38 -29.07
C LYS A 204 -20.51 1.57 -27.91
N GLU A 205 -20.70 0.56 -27.09
CA GLU A 205 -21.65 0.58 -25.96
C GLU A 205 -21.01 0.01 -24.67
N LYS A 206 -19.68 -0.12 -24.64
CA LYS A 206 -18.96 -0.74 -23.51
C LYS A 206 -17.99 0.28 -22.92
N HIS A 207 -18.48 0.99 -21.92
CA HIS A 207 -17.77 2.05 -21.25
C HIS A 207 -17.67 1.79 -19.74
N LEU A 208 -16.64 2.34 -19.13
CA LEU A 208 -16.48 2.42 -17.68
C LEU A 208 -15.97 3.81 -17.34
N ARG A 209 -16.56 4.46 -16.34
CA ARG A 209 -16.06 5.70 -15.75
C ARG A 209 -16.03 5.48 -14.25
N SER A 210 -14.87 5.68 -13.68
CA SER A 210 -14.63 5.56 -12.24
C SER A 210 -14.12 6.89 -11.74
N SER A 211 -14.63 7.30 -10.59
CA SER A 211 -14.10 8.44 -9.87
C SER A 211 -13.94 8.04 -8.41
N SER A 212 -12.93 8.58 -7.75
CA SER A 212 -12.70 8.42 -6.31
C SER A 212 -12.64 9.79 -5.61
N ALA A 213 -13.10 9.84 -4.36
CA ALA A 213 -12.99 10.98 -3.47
C ALA A 213 -12.53 10.52 -2.09
N CYS A 214 -11.63 11.28 -1.47
CA CYS A 214 -11.07 10.98 -0.15
C CYS A 214 -11.44 12.06 0.86
N CYS A 215 -11.51 11.64 2.10
CA CYS A 215 -11.53 12.53 3.25
C CYS A 215 -10.90 11.81 4.46
N THR A 216 -10.43 12.55 5.45
CA THR A 216 -9.56 12.03 6.53
C THR A 216 -10.19 12.13 7.92
N GLU A 217 -11.51 12.33 7.98
CA GLU A 217 -12.27 12.40 9.24
C GLU A 217 -13.20 11.19 9.39
N ASP A 218 -13.54 10.83 10.63
CA ASP A 218 -14.42 9.68 10.88
C ASP A 218 -15.77 9.82 10.17
N GLY A 219 -16.12 8.79 9.39
CA GLY A 219 -17.38 8.67 8.66
C GLY A 219 -17.61 9.76 7.61
N CYS A 220 -16.57 10.51 7.24
CA CYS A 220 -16.70 11.67 6.36
C CYS A 220 -17.20 11.30 4.96
N ASN A 221 -16.90 10.09 4.49
CA ASN A 221 -17.32 9.62 3.18
C ASN A 221 -18.84 9.46 3.03
N ALA A 222 -19.59 9.37 4.14
CA ALA A 222 -21.06 9.41 4.14
C ALA A 222 -21.62 10.78 3.70
N LYS A 223 -20.84 11.85 3.83
CA LYS A 223 -21.25 13.24 3.57
C LYS A 223 -20.71 13.78 2.25
N LEU A 224 -19.86 13.02 1.56
CA LEU A 224 -19.32 13.41 0.27
C LEU A 224 -20.46 13.45 -0.75
N ASN A 225 -20.86 14.66 -1.12
CA ASN A 225 -21.91 14.88 -2.10
C ASN A 225 -21.28 14.90 -3.49
N TRP A 226 -21.70 13.98 -4.35
CA TRP A 226 -21.20 13.93 -5.72
C TRP A 226 -22.30 14.17 -6.73
N THR A 227 -22.09 15.18 -7.56
CA THR A 227 -22.87 15.38 -8.78
C THR A 227 -22.73 14.14 -9.66
N SER A 228 -23.87 13.71 -10.18
CA SER A 228 -24.03 12.60 -11.10
C SER A 228 -22.93 12.49 -12.16
N LEU A 229 -22.37 11.29 -12.34
CA LEU A 229 -21.47 10.98 -13.46
C LEU A 229 -22.20 10.88 -14.81
N GLN A 230 -23.49 11.21 -14.90
CA GLN A 230 -24.36 11.07 -16.08
C GLN A 230 -24.03 11.96 -17.30
N ALA A 231 -22.81 12.48 -17.42
CA ALA A 231 -22.41 13.15 -18.66
C ALA A 231 -22.38 12.12 -19.81
N PRO A 232 -23.01 12.42 -20.96
CA PRO A 232 -23.01 11.53 -22.12
C PRO A 232 -21.58 11.30 -22.60
N TRP A 233 -21.30 10.06 -23.05
CA TRP A 233 -20.02 9.70 -23.66
C TRP A 233 -19.87 10.45 -24.99
N THR A 234 -18.84 11.26 -25.10
CA THR A 234 -18.60 12.04 -26.33
C THR A 234 -17.35 11.53 -27.01
N GLU A 235 -17.47 11.03 -28.23
CA GLU A 235 -16.32 10.64 -29.05
C GLU A 235 -15.36 11.82 -29.21
N ASN A 236 -14.07 11.58 -28.99
CA ASN A 236 -13.06 12.64 -28.98
C ASN A 236 -12.19 12.69 -30.25
N GLY A 237 -12.51 11.85 -31.23
CA GLY A 237 -11.85 11.75 -32.53
C GLY A 237 -10.60 10.85 -32.55
N LEU A 238 -10.13 10.34 -31.41
CA LEU A 238 -9.03 9.37 -31.36
C LEU A 238 -9.54 7.93 -31.51
N THR A 239 -8.69 7.06 -32.02
CA THR A 239 -9.01 5.65 -32.30
C THR A 239 -7.91 4.73 -31.77
N CYS A 240 -8.34 3.59 -31.24
CA CYS A 240 -7.46 2.48 -30.92
C CYS A 240 -7.69 1.29 -31.86
N PRO A 241 -6.62 0.58 -32.26
CA PRO A 241 -6.71 -0.45 -33.29
C PRO A 241 -7.50 -1.68 -32.85
N LYS A 242 -7.68 -1.88 -31.53
CA LYS A 242 -8.31 -3.05 -30.93
C LYS A 242 -9.09 -2.64 -29.69
N GLY A 243 -10.35 -3.07 -29.60
CA GLY A 243 -11.21 -2.88 -28.44
C GLY A 243 -12.00 -4.13 -28.12
N CYS A 244 -11.63 -4.87 -27.06
CA CYS A 244 -12.24 -6.18 -26.72
C CYS A 244 -12.12 -6.52 -25.23
N TYR A 245 -12.94 -7.45 -24.75
CA TYR A 245 -12.86 -8.05 -23.42
C TYR A 245 -13.06 -9.57 -23.54
N ALA A 246 -12.06 -10.36 -23.14
CA ALA A 246 -12.05 -11.81 -23.32
C ALA A 246 -11.25 -12.52 -22.21
N GLN A 247 -11.34 -13.85 -22.10
CA GLN A 247 -10.55 -14.60 -21.11
C GLN A 247 -9.08 -14.71 -21.54
N THR A 248 -8.83 -14.71 -22.85
CA THR A 248 -7.48 -14.82 -23.43
C THR A 248 -7.27 -13.86 -24.60
N GLU A 249 -6.01 -13.52 -24.88
CA GLU A 249 -5.63 -12.65 -26.01
C GLU A 249 -6.10 -13.17 -27.37
N LYS A 250 -6.15 -14.50 -27.53
CA LYS A 250 -6.60 -15.16 -28.77
C LYS A 250 -8.09 -14.98 -29.04
N GLU A 251 -8.89 -14.88 -27.98
CA GLU A 251 -10.34 -14.68 -28.06
C GLU A 251 -10.72 -13.21 -28.24
N CYS A 252 -9.76 -12.31 -28.02
CA CYS A 252 -9.93 -10.87 -28.14
C CYS A 252 -9.80 -10.49 -29.63
N THR A 253 -10.87 -10.69 -30.41
CA THR A 253 -10.86 -10.55 -31.89
C THR A 253 -11.64 -9.35 -32.43
N ASP A 254 -12.16 -8.49 -31.55
CA ASP A 254 -12.93 -7.32 -31.97
C ASP A 254 -12.04 -6.27 -32.67
N GLY A 255 -12.70 -5.36 -33.41
CA GLY A 255 -12.07 -4.36 -34.26
C GLY A 255 -11.66 -3.06 -33.54
N PRO A 256 -11.40 -1.99 -34.32
CA PRO A 256 -11.01 -0.69 -33.77
C PRO A 256 -12.13 -0.06 -32.95
N VAL A 257 -11.73 0.77 -31.99
CA VAL A 257 -12.64 1.47 -31.07
C VAL A 257 -12.37 2.97 -31.07
N LEU A 258 -13.44 3.77 -31.12
CA LEU A 258 -13.39 5.22 -30.98
C LEU A 258 -13.29 5.59 -29.50
N CYS A 259 -12.33 6.45 -29.18
CA CYS A 259 -12.12 6.93 -27.83
C CYS A 259 -13.10 8.04 -27.47
N THR A 260 -13.41 8.15 -26.19
CA THR A 260 -14.38 9.10 -25.65
C THR A 260 -13.77 10.02 -24.60
N ASP A 261 -14.35 11.21 -24.45
CA ASP A 261 -13.99 12.22 -23.45
C ASP A 261 -12.47 12.49 -23.40
N GLY A 262 -11.85 12.41 -22.21
CA GLY A 262 -10.42 12.65 -21.99
C GLY A 262 -9.48 11.47 -22.32
N GLN A 263 -9.95 10.40 -22.96
CA GLN A 263 -9.11 9.23 -23.28
C GLN A 263 -8.06 9.59 -24.34
N ARG A 264 -6.79 9.29 -24.06
CA ARG A 264 -5.65 9.63 -24.95
C ARG A 264 -4.78 8.43 -25.30
N ASN A 265 -5.05 7.27 -24.72
CA ASN A 265 -4.21 6.08 -24.87
C ASN A 265 -5.05 4.86 -25.25
N CYS A 266 -4.44 3.98 -26.02
CA CYS A 266 -4.87 2.60 -26.14
C CYS A 266 -4.29 1.80 -24.98
N ILE A 267 -5.17 1.14 -24.25
CA ILE A 267 -4.82 0.38 -23.06
C ILE A 267 -4.92 -1.13 -23.32
N THR A 268 -4.03 -1.87 -22.69
CA THR A 268 -4.13 -3.31 -22.51
C THR A 268 -4.13 -3.60 -21.02
N VAL A 269 -5.20 -4.22 -20.54
CA VAL A 269 -5.38 -4.60 -19.13
C VAL A 269 -5.34 -6.11 -19.03
N GLU A 270 -4.46 -6.63 -18.19
CA GLU A 270 -4.43 -8.04 -17.81
C GLU A 270 -4.88 -8.19 -16.37
N GLY A 271 -5.75 -9.16 -16.09
CA GLY A 271 -6.24 -9.36 -14.73
C GLY A 271 -6.96 -10.68 -14.52
N SER A 272 -7.63 -10.78 -13.38
CA SER A 272 -8.49 -11.91 -13.02
C SER A 272 -9.76 -11.46 -12.30
N SER A 273 -10.82 -12.24 -12.46
CA SER A 273 -12.07 -12.13 -11.71
C SER A 273 -12.38 -13.51 -11.14
N GLY A 274 -12.19 -13.67 -9.82
CA GLY A 274 -12.15 -15.00 -9.19
C GLY A 274 -11.03 -15.86 -9.78
N ALA A 275 -11.34 -17.09 -10.17
CA ALA A 275 -10.37 -18.03 -10.74
C ALA A 275 -10.09 -17.83 -12.25
N LYS A 276 -10.78 -16.90 -12.91
CA LYS A 276 -10.68 -16.69 -14.36
C LYS A 276 -9.81 -15.48 -14.67
N THR A 277 -8.85 -15.65 -15.57
CA THR A 277 -8.09 -14.53 -16.13
C THR A 277 -8.90 -13.82 -17.21
N PHE A 278 -8.57 -12.56 -17.46
CA PHE A 278 -9.10 -11.80 -18.58
C PHE A 278 -8.03 -10.89 -19.17
N VAL A 279 -8.27 -10.51 -20.42
CA VAL A 279 -7.59 -9.43 -21.10
C VAL A 279 -8.62 -8.45 -21.64
N LEU A 280 -8.28 -7.18 -21.61
CA LEU A 280 -9.10 -6.09 -22.12
C LEU A 280 -8.21 -5.17 -22.95
N HIS A 281 -8.67 -4.84 -24.16
CA HIS A 281 -8.09 -3.80 -25.00
C HIS A 281 -9.12 -2.69 -25.18
N GLY A 282 -8.68 -1.43 -25.22
CA GLY A 282 -9.58 -0.31 -25.46
C GLY A 282 -8.89 1.04 -25.39
N CYS A 283 -9.66 2.09 -25.23
CA CYS A 283 -9.19 3.44 -24.93
C CYS A 283 -9.21 3.71 -23.42
N GLY A 284 -8.27 4.50 -22.91
CA GLY A 284 -8.20 4.89 -21.50
C GLY A 284 -7.51 6.25 -21.26
N THR A 285 -7.74 6.81 -20.07
CA THR A 285 -7.03 8.01 -19.59
C THR A 285 -5.60 7.68 -19.14
N SER A 286 -4.69 8.65 -19.25
CA SER A 286 -3.26 8.46 -19.00
C SER A 286 -2.92 8.06 -17.56
N ASN A 287 -3.76 8.41 -16.58
CA ASN A 287 -3.53 8.09 -15.17
C ASN A 287 -3.71 6.62 -14.84
N MET A 288 -4.24 5.80 -15.76
CA MET A 288 -4.31 4.35 -15.59
C MET A 288 -3.02 3.64 -16.00
N CYS A 289 -2.13 4.32 -16.72
CA CYS A 289 -0.96 3.69 -17.32
C CYS A 289 0.09 3.34 -16.27
N GLY A 290 0.59 2.10 -16.31
CA GLY A 290 1.59 1.62 -15.35
C GLY A 290 1.00 1.24 -13.98
N VAL A 291 -0.32 1.22 -13.84
CA VAL A 291 -0.98 0.66 -12.65
C VAL A 291 -0.75 -0.86 -12.63
N GLU A 292 -0.32 -1.37 -11.48
CA GLU A 292 -0.08 -2.79 -11.22
C GLU A 292 -0.72 -3.20 -9.89
N ASN A 293 -1.11 -4.48 -9.79
CA ASN A 293 -1.65 -5.08 -8.56
C ASN A 293 -2.79 -4.29 -7.91
N TYR A 294 -3.76 -3.86 -8.73
CA TYR A 294 -4.89 -3.03 -8.30
C TYR A 294 -6.17 -3.85 -8.21
N ALA A 295 -6.88 -3.77 -7.09
CA ALA A 295 -8.16 -4.43 -6.90
C ALA A 295 -9.31 -3.43 -7.01
N LEU A 296 -10.37 -3.82 -7.73
CA LEU A 296 -11.59 -3.02 -7.84
C LEU A 296 -12.83 -3.92 -7.90
N THR A 297 -14.00 -3.33 -7.68
CA THR A 297 -15.28 -4.02 -7.77
C THR A 297 -16.17 -3.29 -8.76
N ILE A 298 -16.60 -3.98 -9.83
CA ILE A 298 -17.49 -3.40 -10.84
C ILE A 298 -18.82 -4.16 -10.78
N GLY A 299 -19.92 -3.46 -10.51
CA GLY A 299 -21.24 -4.10 -10.41
C GLY A 299 -21.31 -5.20 -9.36
N GLY A 300 -20.55 -5.08 -8.27
CA GLY A 300 -20.44 -6.10 -7.21
C GLY A 300 -19.52 -7.28 -7.53
N ILE A 301 -18.89 -7.31 -8.70
CA ILE A 301 -17.95 -8.36 -9.10
C ILE A 301 -16.51 -7.89 -8.82
N PRO A 302 -15.71 -8.64 -8.05
CA PRO A 302 -14.33 -8.29 -7.76
C PRO A 302 -13.39 -8.61 -8.93
N TYR A 303 -12.55 -7.66 -9.28
CA TYR A 303 -11.51 -7.74 -10.29
C TYR A 303 -10.14 -7.44 -9.67
N ASN A 304 -9.16 -8.26 -10.00
CA ASN A 304 -7.76 -8.05 -9.67
C ASN A 304 -6.99 -7.72 -10.96
N ILE A 305 -6.60 -6.47 -11.10
CA ILE A 305 -5.77 -5.99 -12.19
C ILE A 305 -4.32 -6.33 -11.89
N LYS A 306 -3.70 -7.08 -12.80
CA LYS A 306 -2.29 -7.41 -12.73
C LYS A 306 -1.47 -6.24 -13.27
N THR A 307 -1.79 -5.78 -14.48
CA THR A 307 -1.08 -4.68 -15.15
C THR A 307 -2.01 -3.90 -16.08
N ILE A 308 -1.69 -2.62 -16.26
CA ILE A 308 -2.25 -1.77 -17.32
C ILE A 308 -1.09 -1.17 -18.12
N THR A 309 -1.04 -1.50 -19.41
CA THR A 309 -0.07 -0.92 -20.34
C THR A 309 -0.78 0.02 -21.31
N CYS A 310 -0.06 1.05 -21.77
CA CYS A 310 -0.62 2.09 -22.61
C CYS A 310 0.29 2.40 -23.80
N VAL A 311 -0.33 2.72 -24.93
CA VAL A 311 0.30 3.39 -26.08
C VAL A 311 -0.57 4.57 -26.51
N PRO A 312 -0.02 5.62 -27.15
CA PRO A 312 -0.83 6.74 -27.63
C PRO A 312 -1.92 6.29 -28.60
N ALA A 313 -3.13 6.86 -28.48
CA ALA A 313 -4.20 6.69 -29.46
C ALA A 313 -3.97 7.58 -30.69
N ALA A 314 -4.48 7.15 -31.85
CA ALA A 314 -4.25 7.78 -33.14
C ALA A 314 -5.46 8.60 -33.62
#